data_AF-A0A3B8LCT9-F1
#
_entry.id   AF-A0A3B8LCT9-F1
#
_cell.length_a   1.000
_cell.length_b   1.000
_cell.length_c   1.000
_cell.angle_alpha   90.00
_cell.angle_beta   90.00
_cell.angle_gamma   90.00
#
_symmetry.space_group_name_H-M   'P 1'
#
loop_
_entity.id
_entity.type
_entity.pdbx_description
1 polymer ?
#
loop_
_entity_poly.entity_id
_entity_poly.type
_entity_poly.pdbx_seq_one_letter_code
_entity_poly.pdbx_strand_id
1 'polypeptide(L)'
;RGYGSFDYVPVDYRPSDVVKVDILVNKEPVDTLSYLVHRDKARARALHYCDQLAEAIPRHQFKIPIQGAIGGTIIARSTIQPYRKDVTAKLYGGDVTRKNKLLKKQKK
;
A
#
# COMPACT_ATOMS: atom_id res chain seq x y z
N ARG A 1 26.74 -5.08 21.15
CA ARG A 1 27.75 -4.25 21.85
C ARG A 1 28.47 -3.42 20.78
N GLY A 2 28.35 -2.09 20.81
CA GLY A 2 28.74 -1.18 19.73
C GLY A 2 30.24 -0.83 19.69
N TYR A 3 31.11 -1.84 19.57
CA TYR A 3 32.57 -1.66 19.58
C TYR A 3 33.17 -1.23 18.22
N GLY A 4 32.38 -1.19 17.15
CA GLY A 4 32.85 -0.78 15.83
C GLY A 4 32.73 0.72 15.61
N SER A 5 33.83 1.37 15.22
CA SER A 5 33.82 2.73 14.64
C SER A 5 33.73 2.65 13.11
N PHE A 6 33.06 3.61 12.48
CA PHE A 6 32.91 3.71 11.02
C PHE A 6 33.23 5.14 10.59
N ASP A 7 34.11 5.26 9.61
CA ASP A 7 34.48 6.53 8.97
C ASP A 7 34.45 6.34 7.46
N TYR A 8 34.03 7.38 6.71
CA TYR A 8 33.99 7.33 5.25
C TYR A 8 34.27 8.70 4.65
N VAL A 9 34.94 8.69 3.49
CA VAL A 9 35.18 9.87 2.66
C VAL A 9 34.62 9.59 1.26
N PRO A 10 33.90 10.54 0.62
CA PRO A 10 33.47 10.39 -0.77
C PRO A 10 34.69 10.23 -1.69
N VAL A 11 34.72 9.14 -2.47
CA VAL A 11 35.83 8.84 -3.39
C VAL A 11 35.45 9.21 -4.82
N ASP A 12 34.41 8.57 -5.35
CA ASP A 12 34.03 8.69 -6.75
C ASP A 12 32.54 8.41 -6.99
N TYR A 13 32.01 8.95 -8.10
CA TYR A 13 30.69 8.58 -8.61
C TYR A 13 30.80 7.34 -9.49
N ARG A 14 29.93 6.36 -9.26
CA ARG A 14 29.89 5.12 -10.05
C ARG A 14 28.54 4.92 -10.70
N PRO A 15 28.50 4.38 -11.93
CA PRO A 15 27.23 4.00 -12.56
C PRO A 15 26.54 2.92 -11.75
N SER A 16 25.22 3.03 -11.59
CA SER A 16 24.40 2.08 -10.84
C SER A 16 23.00 2.00 -11.47
N ASP A 17 22.35 0.83 -11.41
CA ASP A 17 20.99 0.64 -11.93
C ASP A 17 19.97 1.16 -10.91
N VAL A 18 19.73 2.47 -10.94
CA VAL A 18 18.79 3.16 -10.06
C VAL A 18 17.49 3.43 -10.79
N VAL A 19 16.38 3.07 -10.14
CA VAL A 19 15.02 3.30 -10.63
C VAL A 19 14.27 4.25 -9.70
N LYS A 20 13.40 5.08 -10.28
CA LYS A 20 12.39 5.84 -9.52
C LYS A 20 11.21 4.94 -9.20
N VAL A 21 10.88 4.83 -7.92
CA VAL A 21 9.65 4.19 -7.44
C VAL A 21 8.68 5.29 -7.06
N ASP A 22 7.54 5.33 -7.73
CA ASP A 22 6.42 6.21 -7.42
C ASP A 22 5.44 5.49 -6.50
N ILE A 23 4.92 6.20 -5.49
CA ILE A 23 3.87 5.70 -4.61
C ILE A 23 2.53 6.31 -5.04
N LEU A 24 1.54 5.46 -5.28
CA LEU A 24 0.20 5.86 -5.66
C LEU A 24 -0.76 5.53 -4.52
N VAL A 25 -1.52 6.52 -4.08
CA VAL A 25 -2.61 6.37 -3.12
C VAL A 25 -3.90 6.57 -3.87
N ASN A 26 -4.78 5.57 -3.85
CA ASN A 26 -6.03 5.61 -4.61
C ASN A 26 -5.84 5.88 -6.12
N LYS A 27 -4.75 5.37 -6.71
CA LYS A 27 -4.30 5.59 -8.10
C LYS A 27 -3.79 6.99 -8.41
N GLU A 28 -3.73 7.88 -7.43
CA GLU A 28 -3.12 9.19 -7.59
C GLU A 28 -1.66 9.13 -7.12
N PRO A 29 -0.69 9.54 -7.95
CA PRO A 29 0.71 9.58 -7.56
C PRO A 29 0.95 10.67 -6.52
N VAL A 30 1.67 10.32 -5.46
CA VAL A 30 2.08 11.25 -4.41
C VAL A 30 3.58 11.49 -4.56
N ASP A 31 3.94 12.61 -5.19
CA ASP A 31 5.35 12.89 -5.56
C ASP A 31 6.29 12.96 -4.34
N THR A 32 5.79 13.45 -3.20
CA THR A 32 6.56 13.53 -1.94
C THR A 32 6.96 12.18 -1.37
N LEU A 33 6.27 11.10 -1.76
CA LEU A 33 6.58 9.73 -1.33
C LEU A 33 7.39 8.95 -2.36
N SER A 34 7.75 9.58 -3.48
CA SER A 34 8.55 8.95 -4.53
C SER A 34 10.03 8.95 -4.15
N TYR A 35 10.74 7.86 -4.47
CA TYR A 35 12.14 7.71 -4.08
C TYR A 35 12.96 6.93 -5.11
N LEU A 36 14.28 7.13 -5.06
CA LEU A 36 15.25 6.42 -5.90
C LEU A 36 15.82 5.20 -5.16
N VAL A 37 15.90 4.07 -5.84
CA VAL A 37 16.38 2.80 -5.28
C VAL A 37 17.06 1.96 -6.35
N HIS A 38 18.06 1.16 -5.97
CA HIS A 38 18.63 0.16 -6.86
C HIS A 38 17.56 -0.84 -7.32
N ARG A 39 17.51 -1.18 -8.61
CA ARG A 39 16.45 -2.00 -9.21
C ARG A 39 16.17 -3.29 -8.44
N ASP A 40 17.20 -4.02 -8.02
CA ASP A 40 17.08 -5.28 -7.27
C ASP A 40 16.32 -5.15 -5.94
N LYS A 41 16.44 -3.98 -5.29
CA LYS A 41 15.83 -3.71 -3.98
C LYS A 41 14.46 -3.03 -4.09
N ALA A 42 14.06 -2.62 -5.30
CA ALA A 42 12.90 -1.78 -5.50
C ALA A 42 11.60 -2.44 -5.02
N ARG A 43 11.37 -3.72 -5.36
CA ARG A 43 10.15 -4.45 -4.95
C ARG A 43 10.04 -4.60 -3.44
N ALA A 44 11.11 -5.02 -2.78
CA ALA A 44 11.10 -5.25 -1.34
C ALA A 44 10.86 -3.94 -0.56
N ARG A 45 11.53 -2.85 -0.95
CA ARG A 45 11.28 -1.54 -0.35
C ARG A 45 9.88 -1.01 -0.65
N ALA A 46 9.39 -1.17 -1.87
CA ALA A 46 8.05 -0.73 -2.23
C ALA A 46 6.97 -1.46 -1.41
N LEU A 47 7.10 -2.77 -1.21
CA LEU A 47 6.22 -3.54 -0.33
C LEU A 47 6.24 -3.00 1.11
N HIS A 48 7.44 -2.81 1.67
CA HIS A 48 7.59 -2.29 3.03
C HIS A 48 6.89 -0.94 3.22
N TYR A 49 7.10 0.01 2.31
CA TYR A 49 6.43 1.31 2.38
C TYR A 49 4.92 1.20 2.15
N CYS A 50 4.45 0.36 1.22
CA CYS A 50 3.01 0.16 1.00
C CYS A 50 2.33 -0.37 2.28
N ASP A 51 2.98 -1.28 3.01
CA ASP A 51 2.45 -1.85 4.24
C ASP A 51 2.47 -0.85 5.39
N GLN A 52 3.57 -0.10 5.57
CA GLN A 52 3.64 0.97 6.56
C GLN A 52 2.58 2.05 6.33
N LEU A 53 2.35 2.44 5.07
CA LEU A 53 1.29 3.39 4.72
C LEU A 53 -0.10 2.82 4.96
N ALA A 54 -0.31 1.52 4.71
CA ALA A 54 -1.57 0.86 4.98
C ALA A 54 -1.90 0.79 6.49
N GLU A 55 -0.88 0.72 7.35
CA GLU A 55 -1.03 0.75 8.80
C GLU A 55 -1.22 2.18 9.33
N ALA A 56 -0.50 3.15 8.78
CA ALA A 56 -0.54 4.55 9.22
C ALA A 56 -1.82 5.29 8.79
N ILE A 57 -2.36 4.97 7.60
CA ILE A 57 -3.55 5.64 7.08
C ILE A 57 -4.82 5.02 7.72
N PRO A 58 -5.70 5.83 8.33
CA PRO A 58 -6.91 5.30 8.92
C PRO A 58 -7.81 4.65 7.88
N ARG A 59 -8.58 3.65 8.31
CA ARG A 59 -9.57 3.00 7.45
C ARG A 59 -10.66 4.00 7.08
N HIS A 60 -11.24 3.83 5.91
CA HIS A 60 -12.34 4.65 5.39
C HIS A 60 -13.56 3.77 5.09
N GLN A 61 -14.70 4.35 4.71
CA GLN A 61 -15.88 3.57 4.28
C GLN A 61 -15.70 2.90 2.90
N PHE A 62 -14.65 3.28 2.17
CA PHE A 62 -14.30 2.72 0.86
C PHE A 62 -12.92 2.06 0.90
N LYS A 63 -12.67 1.24 -0.12
CA LYS A 63 -11.41 0.50 -0.27
C LYS A 63 -10.36 1.44 -0.86
N ILE A 64 -9.21 1.58 -0.19
CA ILE A 64 -8.11 2.44 -0.64
C ILE A 64 -6.94 1.55 -1.07
N PRO A 65 -6.63 1.46 -2.37
CA PRO A 65 -5.42 0.79 -2.83
C PRO A 65 -4.19 1.71 -2.64
N ILE A 66 -3.14 1.17 -2.06
CA ILE A 66 -1.80 1.79 -2.00
C ILE A 66 -0.90 0.96 -2.90
N GLN A 67 -0.18 1.60 -3.81
CA GLN A 67 0.57 0.93 -4.85
C GLN A 67 1.95 1.55 -5.00
N GLY A 68 2.97 0.72 -5.18
CA GLY A 68 4.29 1.16 -5.65
C GLY A 68 4.43 0.84 -7.13
N ALA A 69 4.88 1.79 -7.93
CA ALA A 69 5.07 1.64 -9.37
C ALA A 69 6.45 2.08 -9.83
N ILE A 70 6.93 1.48 -10.92
CA ILE A 70 8.11 1.92 -11.67
C ILE A 70 7.64 2.17 -13.10
N GLY A 71 7.71 3.42 -13.56
CA GLY A 71 7.38 3.77 -14.95
C GLY A 71 5.98 3.29 -15.39
N GLY A 72 5.00 3.30 -14.48
CA GLY A 72 3.63 2.84 -14.72
C GLY A 72 3.38 1.35 -14.42
N THR A 73 4.41 0.53 -14.25
CA THR A 73 4.25 -0.88 -13.86
C THR A 73 4.12 -0.99 -12.34
N ILE A 74 3.02 -1.57 -11.85
CA ILE A 74 2.80 -1.78 -10.41
C ILE A 74 3.65 -2.96 -9.93
N ILE A 75 4.57 -2.71 -9.00
CA ILE A 75 5.50 -3.71 -8.44
C ILE A 75 5.07 -4.21 -7.05
N ALA A 76 4.31 -3.39 -6.32
CA ALA A 76 3.84 -3.66 -4.97
C ALA A 76 2.43 -3.08 -4.79
N ARG A 77 1.61 -3.75 -3.98
CA ARG A 77 0.24 -3.32 -3.68
C ARG A 77 -0.20 -3.78 -2.31
N SER A 78 -0.64 -2.83 -1.49
CA SER A 78 -1.33 -3.07 -0.23
C SER A 78 -2.72 -2.43 -0.31
N THR A 79 -3.68 -2.88 0.48
CA THR A 79 -5.04 -2.33 0.39
C THR A 79 -5.68 -2.20 1.75
N ILE A 80 -6.07 -0.97 2.07
CA ILE A 80 -6.82 -0.64 3.27
C ILE A 80 -8.25 -1.10 3.08
N GLN A 81 -8.71 -1.99 3.96
CA GLN A 81 -10.06 -2.52 3.92
C GLN A 81 -11.06 -1.48 4.42
N PRO A 82 -12.23 -1.34 3.75
CA PRO A 82 -13.26 -0.44 4.20
C PRO A 82 -13.80 -0.86 5.57
N TYR A 83 -14.38 0.08 6.30
CA TYR A 83 -15.26 -0.26 7.41
C TYR A 83 -16.46 -1.06 6.89
N ARG A 84 -16.85 -2.11 7.62
CA ARG A 84 -18.05 -2.88 7.34
C ARG A 84 -18.80 -3.13 8.64
N LYS A 85 -20.08 -2.76 8.64
CA LYS A 85 -21.04 -3.17 9.65
C LYS A 85 -21.58 -4.55 9.30
N ASP A 86 -21.81 -5.41 10.28
CA ASP A 86 -22.63 -6.59 10.06
C ASP A 86 -24.09 -6.17 9.87
N VAL A 87 -24.50 -6.09 8.60
CA VAL A 87 -25.88 -5.74 8.22
C VAL A 87 -26.85 -6.91 8.40
N THR A 88 -26.34 -8.12 8.64
CA THR A 88 -27.13 -9.36 8.75
C THR A 88 -27.43 -9.76 10.19
N ALA A 89 -26.80 -9.12 11.18
CA ALA A 89 -26.89 -9.48 12.60
C ALA A 89 -28.32 -9.61 13.17
N LYS A 90 -29.31 -8.86 12.63
CA LYS A 90 -30.71 -8.91 13.10
C LYS A 90 -31.61 -9.84 12.28
N LEU A 91 -31.07 -10.56 11.30
CA LEU A 91 -31.83 -11.52 10.50
C LEU A 91 -31.96 -12.83 11.28
N TYR A 92 -33.19 -13.19 11.63
CA TYR A 92 -33.51 -14.40 12.39
C TYR A 92 -34.13 -15.52 11.53
N GLY A 93 -34.03 -15.42 10.19
CA GLY A 93 -34.66 -16.36 9.25
C GLY A 93 -33.77 -16.75 8.07
N GLY A 94 -34.15 -17.85 7.40
CA GLY A 94 -33.41 -18.43 6.28
C GLY A 94 -33.65 -17.79 4.90
N ASP A 95 -34.44 -16.71 4.82
CA ASP A 95 -34.72 -16.03 3.56
C ASP A 95 -33.48 -15.31 3.02
N VAL A 96 -32.85 -15.96 2.04
CA VAL A 96 -31.65 -15.48 1.33
C VAL A 96 -31.90 -14.15 0.61
N THR A 97 -33.15 -13.86 0.21
CA THR A 97 -33.47 -12.63 -0.52
C THR A 97 -33.29 -11.39 0.36
N ARG A 98 -33.73 -11.44 1.63
CA ARG A 98 -33.52 -10.37 2.62
C ARG A 98 -32.05 -10.14 2.91
N LYS A 99 -31.27 -11.21 3.11
CA LYS A 99 -29.81 -11.14 3.29
C LYS A 99 -29.14 -10.44 2.10
N ASN A 100 -29.46 -10.88 0.89
CA ASN A 100 -28.89 -10.32 -0.33
C ASN A 100 -29.28 -8.86 -0.55
N LYS A 101 -30.50 -8.44 -0.19
CA LYS A 101 -30.94 -7.04 -0.26
C LYS A 101 -30.08 -6.13 0.62
N LEU A 102 -29.77 -6.55 1.86
CA LEU A 102 -28.95 -5.77 2.79
C LEU A 102 -27.48 -5.73 2.35
N LEU A 103 -26.93 -6.85 1.88
CA LEU A 103 -25.57 -6.91 1.33
C LEU A 103 -25.41 -6.05 0.07
N LYS A 104 -26.42 -6.04 -0.83
CA LYS A 104 -26.44 -5.16 -2.00
C LYS A 104 -26.47 -3.68 -1.59
N LYS A 105 -27.22 -3.32 -0.55
CA LYS A 105 -27.23 -1.95 0.00
C LYS A 105 -25.89 -1.54 0.58
N GLN A 106 -25.16 -2.46 1.23
CA GLN A 106 -23.84 -2.19 1.78
C GLN A 106 -22.73 -2.10 0.72
N LYS A 107 -22.89 -2.82 -0.40
CA LYS A 107 -21.95 -2.79 -1.52
C LYS A 107 -22.05 -1.51 -2.35
N LYS A 108 -23.25 -0.90 -2.38
CA LYS A 108 -23.53 0.35 -3.07
C LYS A 108 -22.98 1.52 -2.27
#